data_AF-A0A841I4C8-F1
#
_entry.id   AF-A0A841I4C8-F1
#
_cell.length_a   1.000
_cell.length_b   1.000
_cell.length_c   1.000
_cell.angle_alpha   90.00
_cell.angle_beta   90.00
_cell.angle_gamma   90.00
#
_symmetry.space_group_name_H-M   'P 1'
#
loop_
_entity.id
_entity.type
_entity.pdbx_description
1 polymer ?
#
loop_
_entity_poly.entity_id
_entity_poly.type
_entity_poly.pdbx_seq_one_letter_code
_entity_poly.pdbx_strand_id
1 'polypeptide(L)'
;MKRSLMTLFLAISGAALAADPATFTVTVSDSGYRAPAQTAAGYTQVVLQNTTQAPHSFLVLRFKDGTDEARAKAVLAEYAASESPEAQANFDRALESFGGVTFAAPGSEKSYTVQLEAGRYAVVALGADEAGKNLADQGFFAAFDVTPGGNDATAPRADLMVHMKDFAFDLPETLPAGRQVWEVMNMGDQTHHLILMRLQDGKTRADLDAWMEKQDGPPPFDPVDAAEVLSKGKSSYMTFDLAQGDYVASCFLPDLKTGAPHFTLGMLSFFSVK
;
A
#
# COMPACT_ATOMS: atom_id res chain seq x y z
N MET A 1 -38.57 55.78 28.00
CA MET A 1 -38.09 54.38 28.03
C MET A 1 -38.08 53.82 26.60
N LYS A 2 -36.94 53.86 25.89
CA LYS A 2 -36.77 53.21 24.58
C LYS A 2 -36.00 51.91 24.81
N ARG A 3 -36.65 50.76 24.60
CA ARG A 3 -36.02 49.45 24.69
C ARG A 3 -35.22 49.23 23.41
N SER A 4 -33.89 49.18 23.53
CA SER A 4 -32.98 48.83 22.43
C SER A 4 -33.00 47.32 22.25
N LEU A 5 -33.43 46.86 21.08
CA LEU A 5 -33.43 45.45 20.69
C LEU A 5 -32.01 45.08 20.25
N MET A 6 -31.32 44.30 21.08
CA MET A 6 -29.97 43.82 20.82
C MET A 6 -30.08 42.50 20.05
N THR A 7 -29.86 42.55 18.73
CA THR A 7 -29.85 41.37 17.86
C THR A 7 -28.56 40.59 18.08
N LEU A 8 -28.69 39.42 18.71
CA LEU A 8 -27.61 38.46 18.88
C LEU A 8 -27.38 37.72 17.55
N PHE A 9 -26.24 37.98 16.89
CA PHE A 9 -25.79 37.15 15.77
C PHE A 9 -25.21 35.84 16.33
N LEU A 10 -25.98 34.76 16.21
CA LEU A 10 -25.49 33.41 16.44
C LEU A 10 -24.68 32.99 15.21
N ALA A 11 -23.35 33.04 15.29
CA ALA A 11 -22.47 32.47 14.28
C ALA A 11 -22.54 30.94 14.40
N ILE A 12 -23.32 30.31 13.52
CA ILE A 12 -23.31 28.86 13.33
C ILE A 12 -22.05 28.55 12.51
N SER A 13 -20.96 28.15 13.18
CA SER A 13 -19.84 27.52 12.50
C SER A 13 -20.28 26.13 12.06
N GLY A 14 -20.75 26.00 10.82
CA GLY A 14 -20.95 24.70 10.21
C GLY A 14 -19.59 24.03 10.04
N ALA A 15 -19.31 22.97 10.80
CA ALA A 15 -18.24 22.05 10.44
C ALA A 15 -18.62 21.44 9.09
N ALA A 16 -17.87 21.78 8.03
CA ALA A 16 -18.03 21.11 6.75
C ALA A 16 -17.80 19.61 6.97
N LEU A 17 -18.76 18.78 6.56
CA LEU A 17 -18.57 17.34 6.54
C LEU A 17 -17.43 17.03 5.57
N ALA A 18 -16.45 16.25 6.02
CA ALA A 18 -15.37 15.74 5.16
C ALA A 18 -15.98 15.03 3.95
N ALA A 19 -15.55 15.39 2.75
CA ALA A 19 -16.01 14.72 1.53
C ALA A 19 -15.31 13.36 1.40
N ASP A 20 -16.09 12.33 1.04
CA ASP A 20 -15.58 10.98 0.84
C ASP A 20 -14.56 10.93 -0.32
N PRO A 21 -13.55 10.05 -0.24
CA PRO A 21 -12.61 9.83 -1.34
C PRO A 21 -13.29 9.45 -2.65
N ALA A 22 -12.79 9.98 -3.78
CA ALA A 22 -13.23 9.54 -5.10
C ALA A 22 -12.90 8.05 -5.32
N THR A 23 -13.81 7.26 -5.88
CA THR A 23 -13.57 5.83 -6.12
C THR A 23 -12.95 5.60 -7.51
N PHE A 24 -11.86 4.84 -7.55
CA PHE A 24 -11.20 4.36 -8.77
C PHE A 24 -11.16 2.83 -8.77
N THR A 25 -11.98 2.20 -9.60
CA THR A 25 -12.10 0.73 -9.62
C THR A 25 -11.20 0.11 -10.68
N VAL A 26 -10.32 -0.77 -10.24
CA VAL A 26 -9.51 -1.67 -11.08
C VAL A 26 -10.22 -3.03 -11.09
N THR A 27 -10.65 -3.49 -12.25
CA THR A 27 -11.21 -4.83 -12.41
C THR A 27 -10.15 -5.76 -12.96
N VAL A 28 -10.00 -6.93 -12.34
CA VAL A 28 -9.18 -8.02 -12.87
C VAL A 28 -10.04 -9.17 -13.32
N SER A 29 -9.77 -9.63 -14.54
CA SER A 29 -10.41 -10.74 -15.21
C SER A 29 -9.36 -11.65 -15.84
N ASP A 30 -9.76 -12.75 -16.45
CA ASP A 30 -8.86 -13.63 -17.22
C ASP A 30 -8.19 -12.90 -18.41
N SER A 31 -8.73 -11.73 -18.81
CA SER A 31 -8.13 -10.86 -19.85
C SER A 31 -7.12 -9.84 -19.32
N GLY A 32 -6.82 -9.84 -18.01
CA GLY A 32 -5.93 -8.89 -17.36
C GLY A 32 -6.67 -7.75 -16.65
N TYR A 33 -5.95 -6.65 -16.41
CA TYR A 33 -6.45 -5.47 -15.71
C TYR A 33 -7.20 -4.51 -16.63
N ARG A 34 -8.28 -3.94 -16.07
CA ARG A 34 -9.00 -2.80 -16.65
C ARG A 34 -9.16 -1.74 -15.57
N ALA A 35 -8.89 -0.49 -15.94
CA ALA A 35 -9.03 0.67 -15.07
C ALA A 35 -9.60 1.85 -15.87
N PRO A 36 -10.22 2.84 -15.22
CA PRO A 36 -10.57 4.11 -15.87
C PRO A 36 -9.34 4.75 -16.51
N ALA A 37 -9.53 5.35 -17.69
CA ALA A 37 -8.42 6.01 -18.41
C ALA A 37 -7.88 7.25 -17.68
N GLN A 38 -8.70 7.87 -16.80
CA GLN A 38 -8.30 9.03 -16.03
C GLN A 38 -9.05 9.15 -14.71
N THR A 39 -8.47 9.90 -13.77
CA THR A 39 -9.10 10.37 -12.53
C THR A 39 -8.57 11.77 -12.17
N ALA A 40 -9.26 12.50 -11.28
CA ALA A 40 -8.75 13.78 -10.77
C ALA A 40 -7.70 13.54 -9.67
N ALA A 41 -6.70 14.44 -9.57
CA ALA A 41 -5.78 14.47 -8.43
C ALA A 41 -6.52 14.60 -7.09
N GLY A 42 -5.94 14.14 -5.99
CA GLY A 42 -6.54 14.19 -4.64
C GLY A 42 -6.71 12.81 -4.01
N TYR A 43 -7.38 12.76 -2.86
CA TYR A 43 -7.60 11.51 -2.14
C TYR A 43 -8.55 10.61 -2.93
N THR A 44 -8.08 9.40 -3.23
CA THR A 44 -8.74 8.44 -4.11
C THR A 44 -8.75 7.08 -3.43
N GLN A 45 -9.93 6.50 -3.27
CA GLN A 45 -10.08 5.11 -2.88
C GLN A 45 -9.92 4.23 -4.11
N VAL A 46 -8.84 3.47 -4.17
CA VAL A 46 -8.56 2.54 -5.27
C VAL A 46 -9.08 1.18 -4.85
N VAL A 47 -9.94 0.58 -5.68
CA VAL A 47 -10.60 -0.71 -5.41
C VAL A 47 -10.11 -1.74 -6.41
N LEU A 48 -9.57 -2.86 -5.93
CA LEU A 48 -9.41 -4.07 -6.72
C LEU A 48 -10.71 -4.87 -6.68
N GLN A 49 -11.34 -5.06 -7.84
CA GLN A 49 -12.44 -6.00 -8.02
C GLN A 49 -11.92 -7.25 -8.73
N ASN A 50 -11.83 -8.36 -8.00
CA ASN A 50 -11.34 -9.63 -8.52
C ASN A 50 -12.49 -10.50 -9.03
N THR A 51 -12.63 -10.60 -10.35
CA THR A 51 -13.66 -11.44 -10.98
C THR A 51 -13.14 -12.81 -11.42
N THR A 52 -11.90 -13.15 -11.05
CA THR A 52 -11.25 -14.41 -11.45
C THR A 52 -11.42 -15.49 -10.38
N GLN A 53 -10.89 -16.68 -10.68
CA GLN A 53 -10.78 -17.79 -9.72
C GLN A 53 -9.41 -17.85 -9.02
N ALA A 54 -8.52 -16.89 -9.27
CA ALA A 54 -7.20 -16.78 -8.66
C ALA A 54 -7.11 -15.54 -7.77
N PRO A 55 -6.25 -15.51 -6.74
CA PRO A 55 -5.98 -14.28 -6.02
C PRO A 55 -5.21 -13.29 -6.90
N HIS A 56 -5.41 -11.99 -6.66
CA HIS A 56 -4.71 -10.93 -7.39
C HIS A 56 -4.24 -9.80 -6.47
N SER A 57 -3.21 -9.09 -6.93
CA SER A 57 -2.59 -7.93 -6.29
C SER A 57 -2.22 -6.89 -7.33
N PHE A 58 -2.13 -5.62 -6.95
CA PHE A 58 -1.57 -4.59 -7.83
C PHE A 58 -0.78 -3.56 -7.03
N LEU A 59 0.13 -2.88 -7.72
CA LEU A 59 0.69 -1.59 -7.32
C LEU A 59 0.18 -0.47 -8.22
N VAL A 60 0.00 0.71 -7.64
CA VAL A 60 -0.15 1.97 -8.38
C VAL A 60 1.22 2.60 -8.51
N LEU A 61 1.67 2.78 -9.74
CA LEU A 61 2.98 3.33 -10.07
C LEU A 61 2.82 4.62 -10.86
N ARG A 62 3.46 5.70 -10.40
CA ARG A 62 3.60 6.94 -11.17
C ARG A 62 4.85 6.89 -12.02
N PHE A 63 4.77 7.43 -13.22
CA PHE A 63 5.87 7.53 -14.16
C PHE A 63 6.65 8.80 -13.84
N LYS A 64 7.96 8.67 -13.63
CA LYS A 64 8.85 9.83 -13.45
C LYS A 64 9.17 10.46 -14.80
N ASP A 65 9.61 11.72 -14.75
CA ASP A 65 9.96 12.49 -15.95
C ASP A 65 10.91 11.70 -16.88
N GLY A 66 10.57 11.71 -18.18
CA GLY A 66 11.33 10.97 -19.19
C GLY A 66 11.06 9.46 -19.24
N THR A 67 10.12 8.95 -18.44
CA THR A 67 9.70 7.54 -18.49
C THR A 67 8.45 7.38 -19.35
N ASP A 68 8.54 6.61 -20.43
CA ASP A 68 7.41 6.14 -21.21
C ASP A 68 7.00 4.71 -20.80
N GLU A 69 5.93 4.19 -21.40
CA GLU A 69 5.42 2.84 -21.11
C GLU A 69 6.43 1.73 -21.44
N ALA A 70 7.19 1.89 -22.51
CA ALA A 70 8.20 0.91 -22.90
C ALA A 70 9.32 0.85 -21.84
N ARG A 71 9.80 2.01 -21.37
CA ARG A 71 10.78 2.08 -20.29
C ARG A 71 10.22 1.54 -18.98
N ALA A 72 8.97 1.87 -18.63
CA ALA A 72 8.31 1.37 -17.44
C ALA A 72 8.24 -0.18 -17.45
N LYS A 73 7.77 -0.78 -18.55
CA LYS A 73 7.72 -2.25 -18.69
C LYS A 73 9.10 -2.89 -18.66
N ALA A 74 10.11 -2.25 -19.24
CA ALA A 74 11.47 -2.75 -19.20
C ALA A 74 12.03 -2.82 -17.77
N VAL A 75 11.84 -1.79 -16.93
CA VAL A 75 12.31 -1.83 -15.53
C VAL A 75 11.49 -2.79 -14.67
N LEU A 76 10.20 -2.96 -14.96
CA LEU A 76 9.35 -3.96 -14.30
C LEU A 76 9.84 -5.38 -14.59
N ALA A 77 10.16 -5.69 -15.85
CA ALA A 77 10.70 -6.97 -16.25
C ALA A 77 12.08 -7.23 -15.65
N GLU A 78 12.95 -6.22 -15.60
CA GLU A 78 14.27 -6.29 -14.97
C GLU A 78 14.16 -6.59 -13.46
N TYR A 79 13.25 -5.91 -12.77
CA TYR A 79 12.97 -6.14 -11.36
C TYR A 79 12.43 -7.56 -11.13
N ALA A 80 11.39 -7.98 -11.86
CA ALA A 80 10.80 -9.31 -11.74
C ALA A 80 11.78 -10.46 -12.00
N ALA A 81 12.84 -10.22 -12.80
CA ALA A 81 13.82 -11.23 -13.13
C ALA A 81 14.93 -11.41 -12.08
N SER A 82 15.21 -10.40 -11.24
CA SER A 82 16.40 -10.42 -10.38
C SER A 82 16.19 -9.93 -8.95
N GLU A 83 15.28 -8.98 -8.74
CA GLU A 83 15.11 -8.25 -7.47
C GLU A 83 16.44 -7.70 -6.92
N SER A 84 17.41 -7.46 -7.82
CA SER A 84 18.75 -7.01 -7.43
C SER A 84 18.72 -5.54 -7.01
N PRO A 85 19.70 -5.09 -6.20
CA PRO A 85 19.82 -3.67 -5.87
C PRO A 85 19.91 -2.76 -7.10
N GLU A 86 20.55 -3.21 -8.19
CA GLU A 86 20.60 -2.47 -9.45
C GLU A 86 19.23 -2.39 -10.12
N ALA A 87 18.50 -3.50 -10.18
CA ALA A 87 17.15 -3.52 -10.74
C ALA A 87 16.19 -2.63 -9.94
N GLN A 88 16.25 -2.67 -8.61
CA GLN A 88 15.48 -1.77 -7.75
C GLN A 88 15.89 -0.30 -7.97
N ALA A 89 17.18 0.02 -8.07
CA ALA A 89 17.62 1.38 -8.38
C ALA A 89 17.14 1.84 -9.77
N ASN A 90 17.07 0.95 -10.75
CA ASN A 90 16.53 1.23 -12.08
C ASN A 90 15.03 1.47 -12.06
N PHE A 91 14.29 0.67 -11.28
CA PHE A 91 12.88 0.88 -10.98
C PHE A 91 12.66 2.25 -10.34
N ASP A 92 13.36 2.55 -9.26
CA ASP A 92 13.19 3.80 -8.48
C ASP A 92 13.57 5.05 -9.28
N ARG A 93 14.40 4.95 -10.31
CA ARG A 93 14.69 6.08 -11.22
C ARG A 93 13.55 6.36 -12.20
N ALA A 94 12.79 5.34 -12.58
CA ALA A 94 11.75 5.45 -13.60
C ALA A 94 10.33 5.56 -13.00
N LEU A 95 10.10 4.98 -11.82
CA LEU A 95 8.78 4.80 -11.23
C LEU A 95 8.75 5.24 -9.77
N GLU A 96 7.57 5.61 -9.30
CA GLU A 96 7.28 5.94 -7.91
C GLU A 96 6.06 5.13 -7.46
N SER A 97 6.16 4.40 -6.36
CA SER A 97 5.12 3.53 -5.84
C SER A 97 4.19 4.26 -4.87
N PHE A 98 2.89 4.15 -5.12
CA PHE A 98 1.81 4.78 -4.35
C PHE A 98 0.99 3.72 -3.57
N GLY A 99 1.61 2.61 -3.19
CA GLY A 99 0.93 1.48 -2.57
C GLY A 99 0.07 0.70 -3.57
N GLY A 100 -0.92 0.00 -3.04
CA GLY A 100 -1.67 -0.99 -3.80
C GLY A 100 -2.44 -1.96 -2.92
N VAL A 101 -2.92 -3.04 -3.53
CA VAL A 101 -3.56 -4.16 -2.85
C VAL A 101 -2.66 -5.37 -2.97
N THR A 102 -2.32 -5.99 -1.85
CA THR A 102 -1.37 -7.11 -1.77
C THR A 102 -2.04 -8.46 -1.98
N PHE A 103 -3.32 -8.60 -1.61
CA PHE A 103 -4.09 -9.82 -1.78
C PHE A 103 -5.61 -9.55 -1.83
N ALA A 104 -6.23 -9.82 -2.98
CA ALA A 104 -7.67 -9.97 -3.12
C ALA A 104 -8.00 -11.41 -3.50
N ALA A 105 -8.77 -12.10 -2.64
CA ALA A 105 -9.25 -13.45 -2.89
C ALA A 105 -10.14 -13.53 -4.14
N PRO A 106 -10.33 -14.73 -4.73
CA PRO A 106 -11.26 -14.94 -5.83
C PRO A 106 -12.65 -14.39 -5.53
N GLY A 107 -13.24 -13.63 -6.47
CA GLY A 107 -14.57 -13.05 -6.33
C GLY A 107 -14.71 -11.93 -5.30
N SER A 108 -13.60 -11.47 -4.69
CA SER A 108 -13.63 -10.46 -3.63
C SER A 108 -13.24 -9.06 -4.10
N GLU A 109 -13.56 -8.07 -3.27
CA GLU A 109 -13.09 -6.70 -3.42
C GLU A 109 -12.17 -6.32 -2.26
N LYS A 110 -11.13 -5.56 -2.58
CA LYS A 110 -10.20 -4.98 -1.62
C LYS A 110 -9.89 -3.55 -2.03
N SER A 111 -9.70 -2.67 -1.07
CA SER A 111 -9.42 -1.27 -1.35
C SER A 111 -8.47 -0.65 -0.36
N TYR A 112 -7.85 0.43 -0.81
CA TYR A 112 -7.06 1.33 0.01
C TYR A 112 -7.30 2.76 -0.47
N THR A 113 -6.93 3.74 0.34
CA THR A 113 -6.99 5.15 -0.07
C THR A 113 -5.60 5.73 -0.18
N VAL A 114 -5.38 6.54 -1.23
CA VAL A 114 -4.09 7.21 -1.49
C VAL A 114 -4.34 8.60 -2.03
N GLN A 115 -3.41 9.52 -1.78
CA GLN A 115 -3.42 10.82 -2.43
C GLN A 115 -2.69 10.73 -3.77
N LEU A 116 -3.43 10.90 -4.87
CA LEU A 116 -2.86 10.93 -6.22
C LEU A 116 -2.51 12.37 -6.60
N GLU A 117 -1.34 12.56 -7.21
CA GLU A 117 -0.90 13.83 -7.78
C GLU A 117 -1.11 13.81 -9.29
N ALA A 118 -1.19 14.97 -9.94
CA ALA A 118 -1.32 15.01 -11.40
C ALA A 118 -0.12 14.33 -12.08
N GLY A 119 -0.36 13.47 -13.07
CA GLY A 119 0.69 12.73 -13.75
C GLY A 119 0.20 11.48 -14.49
N ARG A 120 1.15 10.76 -15.09
CA ARG A 120 0.90 9.47 -15.75
C ARG A 120 1.15 8.33 -14.78
N TYR A 121 0.22 7.38 -14.74
CA TYR A 121 0.25 6.25 -13.83
C TYR A 121 -0.03 4.93 -14.55
N ALA A 122 0.24 3.82 -13.87
CA ALA A 122 -0.31 2.52 -14.20
C ALA A 122 -0.65 1.73 -12.94
N VAL A 123 -1.66 0.85 -13.07
CA VAL A 123 -1.86 -0.26 -12.14
C VAL A 123 -1.21 -1.51 -12.71
N VAL A 124 -0.40 -2.19 -11.90
CA VAL A 124 0.50 -3.26 -12.37
C VAL A 124 0.54 -4.40 -11.37
N ALA A 125 0.53 -5.64 -11.85
CA ALA A 125 0.94 -6.80 -11.04
C ALA A 125 2.45 -6.94 -11.17
N LEU A 126 3.17 -6.89 -10.04
CA LEU A 126 4.60 -7.17 -10.02
C LEU A 126 4.85 -8.69 -10.02
N GLY A 127 5.94 -9.10 -10.65
CA GLY A 127 6.39 -10.48 -10.69
C GLY A 127 6.32 -11.09 -12.09
N ALA A 128 6.60 -12.39 -12.14
CA ALA A 128 6.61 -13.19 -13.36
C ALA A 128 5.83 -14.48 -13.16
N ASP A 129 5.40 -15.09 -14.26
CA ASP A 129 4.87 -16.45 -14.24
C ASP A 129 5.96 -17.51 -14.02
N GLU A 130 5.57 -18.78 -13.95
CA GLU A 130 6.50 -19.91 -13.78
C GLU A 130 7.54 -20.02 -14.92
N ALA A 131 7.26 -19.45 -16.10
CA ALA A 131 8.20 -19.40 -17.22
C ALA A 131 9.12 -18.17 -17.17
N GLY A 132 9.05 -17.36 -16.10
CA GLY A 132 9.83 -16.13 -15.93
C GLY A 132 9.34 -14.96 -16.77
N LYS A 133 8.15 -15.04 -17.36
CA LYS A 133 7.58 -13.94 -18.14
C LYS A 133 6.88 -12.94 -17.23
N ASN A 134 7.33 -11.69 -17.27
CA ASN A 134 6.75 -10.58 -16.52
C ASN A 134 5.24 -10.44 -16.71
N LEU A 135 4.48 -10.32 -15.62
CA LEU A 135 3.01 -10.26 -15.63
C LEU A 135 2.47 -9.02 -16.35
N ALA A 136 3.18 -7.89 -16.31
CA ALA A 136 2.74 -6.66 -16.97
C ALA A 136 2.57 -6.83 -18.49
N ASP A 137 3.40 -7.65 -19.13
CA ASP A 137 3.32 -7.95 -20.57
C ASP A 137 2.23 -8.98 -20.92
N GLN A 138 1.52 -9.48 -19.91
CA GLN A 138 0.45 -10.47 -20.04
C GLN A 138 -0.95 -9.86 -19.84
N GLY A 139 -1.05 -8.54 -19.81
CA GLY A 139 -2.31 -7.82 -19.61
C GLY A 139 -2.54 -7.38 -18.16
N PHE A 140 -1.66 -7.72 -17.22
CA PHE A 140 -1.71 -7.21 -15.85
C PHE A 140 -1.04 -5.83 -15.71
N PHE A 141 -1.38 -4.95 -16.63
CA PHE A 141 -0.90 -3.57 -16.72
C PHE A 141 -2.00 -2.70 -17.34
N ALA A 142 -2.41 -1.64 -16.66
CA ALA A 142 -3.33 -0.65 -17.22
C ALA A 142 -2.88 0.78 -16.86
N ALA A 143 -2.56 1.57 -17.88
CA ALA A 143 -2.12 2.95 -17.71
C ALA A 143 -3.31 3.92 -17.65
N PHE A 144 -3.16 4.98 -16.87
CA PHE A 144 -4.18 6.01 -16.68
C PHE A 144 -3.54 7.38 -16.37
N ASP A 145 -4.31 8.45 -16.56
CA ASP A 145 -3.89 9.82 -16.28
C ASP A 145 -4.57 10.37 -15.03
N VAL A 146 -3.79 11.00 -14.16
CA VAL A 146 -4.32 11.81 -13.06
C VAL A 146 -4.29 13.27 -13.51
N THR A 147 -5.47 13.87 -13.65
CA THR A 147 -5.62 15.23 -14.18
C THR A 147 -5.48 16.27 -13.07
N PRO A 148 -4.95 17.47 -13.38
CA PRO A 148 -4.93 18.59 -12.44
C PRO A 148 -6.36 19.09 -12.17
N GLY A 149 -6.54 19.80 -11.06
CA GLY A 149 -7.84 20.38 -10.67
C GLY A 149 -8.32 19.93 -9.30
N GLY A 150 -7.83 18.78 -8.81
CA GLY A 150 -8.17 18.26 -7.49
C GLY A 150 -9.61 17.73 -7.42
N ASN A 151 -9.82 16.66 -6.67
CA ASN A 151 -11.12 16.35 -6.10
C ASN A 151 -11.23 17.08 -4.75
N ASP A 152 -12.47 17.25 -4.26
CA ASP A 152 -12.73 17.90 -2.97
C ASP A 152 -12.56 16.96 -1.77
N ALA A 153 -12.08 15.72 -2.01
CA ALA A 153 -11.95 14.73 -0.95
C ALA A 153 -10.82 15.09 0.02
N THR A 154 -11.06 14.83 1.30
CA THR A 154 -10.07 15.05 2.36
C THR A 154 -9.41 13.74 2.77
N ALA A 155 -8.27 13.84 3.47
CA ALA A 155 -7.60 12.68 4.04
C ALA A 155 -8.56 11.85 4.90
N PRO A 156 -8.58 10.51 4.78
CA PRO A 156 -9.30 9.67 5.72
C PRO A 156 -8.82 9.91 7.15
N ARG A 157 -9.74 9.84 8.11
CA ARG A 157 -9.37 9.86 9.53
C ARG A 157 -8.67 8.54 9.89
N ALA A 158 -7.38 8.62 10.22
CA ALA A 158 -6.63 7.49 10.73
C ALA A 158 -6.84 7.31 12.25
N ASP A 159 -6.93 6.06 12.68
CA ASP A 159 -6.88 5.65 14.09
C ASP A 159 -5.43 5.43 14.56
N LEU A 160 -4.53 5.10 13.62
CA LEU A 160 -3.09 4.96 13.84
C LEU A 160 -2.31 5.57 12.67
N MET A 161 -1.25 6.31 12.98
CA MET A 161 -0.23 6.69 12.00
C MET A 161 0.99 5.79 12.20
N VAL A 162 1.43 5.14 11.13
CA VAL A 162 2.60 4.27 11.12
C VAL A 162 3.65 4.90 10.23
N HIS A 163 4.81 5.23 10.81
CA HIS A 163 5.94 5.71 10.05
C HIS A 163 6.92 4.56 9.77
N MET A 164 7.17 4.29 8.50
CA MET A 164 8.29 3.47 8.05
C MET A 164 9.49 4.39 7.90
N LYS A 165 10.49 4.25 8.76
CA LYS A 165 11.65 5.13 8.80
C LYS A 165 12.93 4.31 8.80
N ASP A 166 13.69 4.44 7.72
CA ASP A 166 14.87 3.59 7.48
C ASP A 166 14.48 2.12 7.64
N PHE A 167 15.16 1.34 8.48
CA PHE A 167 14.81 -0.06 8.73
C PHE A 167 13.98 -0.25 10.00
N ALA A 168 12.98 0.60 10.26
CA ALA A 168 12.13 0.50 11.43
C ALA A 168 10.67 0.90 11.15
N PHE A 169 9.76 0.34 11.95
CA PHE A 169 8.38 0.77 12.06
C PHE A 169 8.18 1.53 13.37
N ASP A 170 7.58 2.71 13.30
CA ASP A 170 7.05 3.41 14.48
C ASP A 170 5.64 2.87 14.77
N LEU A 171 5.57 1.86 15.64
CA LEU A 171 4.34 1.17 16.05
C LEU A 171 4.28 1.09 17.58
N PRO A 172 3.10 1.28 18.19
CA PRO A 172 2.93 1.06 19.62
C PRO A 172 3.02 -0.44 19.96
N GLU A 173 3.50 -0.75 21.17
CA GLU A 173 3.59 -2.13 21.65
C GLU A 173 2.24 -2.81 21.81
N THR A 174 1.16 -2.03 21.96
CA THR A 174 -0.20 -2.54 22.11
C THR A 174 -1.21 -1.73 21.32
N LEU A 175 -2.14 -2.41 20.67
CA LEU A 175 -3.24 -1.83 19.90
C LEU A 175 -4.60 -2.43 20.30
N PRO A 176 -5.71 -1.70 20.12
CA PRO A 176 -7.03 -2.26 20.33
C PRO A 176 -7.39 -3.25 19.21
N ALA A 177 -8.14 -4.29 19.58
CA ALA A 177 -8.78 -5.20 18.63
C ALA A 177 -9.90 -4.51 17.83
N GLY A 178 -10.19 -5.09 16.66
CA GLY A 178 -11.26 -4.69 15.75
C GLY A 178 -10.77 -3.86 14.55
N ARG A 179 -11.76 -3.29 13.86
CA ARG A 179 -11.57 -2.50 12.65
C ARG A 179 -10.94 -1.15 12.95
N GLN A 180 -9.85 -0.83 12.25
CA GLN A 180 -9.10 0.42 12.39
C GLN A 180 -8.52 0.87 11.05
N VAL A 181 -8.45 2.19 10.85
CA VAL A 181 -7.82 2.81 9.68
C VAL A 181 -6.41 3.24 10.04
N TRP A 182 -5.41 2.75 9.31
CA TRP A 182 -4.01 3.13 9.50
C TRP A 182 -3.56 4.00 8.34
N GLU A 183 -2.96 5.14 8.64
CA GLU A 183 -2.11 5.85 7.68
C GLU A 183 -0.70 5.26 7.77
N VAL A 184 -0.28 4.55 6.73
CA VAL A 184 1.09 4.03 6.63
C VAL A 184 1.87 4.97 5.72
N MET A 185 2.92 5.59 6.24
CA MET A 185 3.74 6.56 5.52
C MET A 185 5.19 6.12 5.46
N ASN A 186 5.78 6.17 4.27
CA ASN A 186 7.21 6.01 4.11
C ASN A 186 7.95 7.34 4.35
N MET A 187 8.69 7.43 5.45
CA MET A 187 9.59 8.54 5.77
C MET A 187 11.07 8.21 5.54
N GLY A 188 11.39 6.96 5.18
CA GLY A 188 12.74 6.49 4.87
C GLY A 188 13.23 6.92 3.49
N ASP A 189 14.52 6.68 3.24
CA ASP A 189 15.14 6.97 1.94
C ASP A 189 14.90 5.88 0.89
N GLN A 190 14.59 4.64 1.30
CA GLN A 190 14.28 3.52 0.41
C GLN A 190 12.78 3.29 0.32
N THR A 191 12.35 2.52 -0.68
CA THR A 191 10.99 1.97 -0.75
C THR A 191 10.76 1.01 0.41
N HIS A 192 9.54 1.03 0.97
CA HIS A 192 9.17 0.14 2.06
C HIS A 192 7.73 -0.34 1.87
N HIS A 193 7.45 -1.53 2.38
CA HIS A 193 6.09 -2.02 2.60
C HIS A 193 5.91 -2.40 4.07
N LEU A 194 4.66 -2.57 4.49
CA LEU A 194 4.31 -3.13 5.79
C LEU A 194 3.54 -4.42 5.54
N ILE A 195 4.17 -5.57 5.80
CA ILE A 195 3.48 -6.85 5.84
C ILE A 195 3.07 -7.15 7.26
N LEU A 196 1.77 -7.39 7.48
CA LEU A 196 1.23 -7.71 8.79
C LEU A 196 0.93 -9.21 8.90
N MET A 197 1.47 -9.82 9.94
CA MET A 197 1.32 -11.24 10.24
C MET A 197 0.85 -11.39 11.69
N ARG A 198 -0.05 -12.34 11.94
CA ARG A 198 -0.49 -12.72 13.29
C ARG A 198 0.22 -14.00 13.66
N LEU A 199 0.94 -14.03 14.77
CA LEU A 199 1.52 -15.28 15.28
C LEU A 199 0.38 -16.25 15.64
N GLN A 200 0.58 -17.52 15.29
CA GLN A 200 -0.37 -18.56 15.69
C GLN A 200 -0.35 -18.75 17.21
N ASP A 201 -1.44 -19.24 17.77
CA ASP A 201 -1.59 -19.41 19.22
C ASP A 201 -0.41 -20.20 19.82
N GLY A 202 0.24 -19.61 20.83
CA GLY A 202 1.39 -20.20 21.51
C GLY A 202 2.73 -20.10 20.77
N LYS A 203 2.77 -19.49 19.57
CA LYS A 203 4.02 -19.18 18.87
C LYS A 203 4.66 -17.92 19.42
N THR A 204 5.98 -17.90 19.34
CA THR A 204 6.82 -16.84 19.89
C THR A 204 7.66 -16.18 18.80
N ARG A 205 8.25 -15.03 19.14
CA ARG A 205 9.32 -14.44 18.32
C ARG A 205 10.44 -15.45 18.00
N ALA A 206 10.84 -16.27 18.97
CA ALA A 206 11.91 -17.24 18.75
C ALA A 206 11.52 -18.31 17.70
N ASP A 207 10.24 -18.70 17.66
CA ASP A 207 9.73 -19.61 16.62
C ASP A 207 9.77 -18.94 15.24
N LEU A 208 9.39 -17.66 15.16
CA LEU A 208 9.48 -16.88 13.92
C LEU A 208 10.92 -16.73 13.45
N ASP A 209 11.83 -16.32 14.33
CA ASP A 209 13.25 -16.12 13.99
C ASP A 209 13.87 -17.45 13.50
N ALA A 210 13.57 -18.57 14.18
CA ALA A 210 14.03 -19.91 13.77
C ALA A 210 13.43 -20.36 12.42
N TRP A 211 12.17 -20.03 12.16
CA TRP A 211 11.55 -20.30 10.86
C TRP A 211 12.14 -19.42 9.77
N MET A 212 12.37 -18.13 10.01
CA MET A 212 12.93 -17.19 9.03
C MET A 212 14.35 -17.55 8.59
N GLU A 213 15.17 -18.13 9.48
CA GLU A 213 16.52 -18.60 9.13
C GLU A 213 16.53 -19.79 8.17
N LYS A 214 15.55 -20.69 8.28
CA LYS A 214 15.57 -21.99 7.58
C LYS A 214 14.49 -22.13 6.52
N GLN A 215 13.40 -21.38 6.68
CA GLN A 215 12.13 -21.49 5.96
C GLN A 215 11.64 -22.94 5.83
N ASP A 216 11.88 -23.75 6.87
CA ASP A 216 11.54 -25.16 6.91
C ASP A 216 10.25 -25.39 7.71
N GLY A 217 9.37 -26.23 7.18
CA GLY A 217 8.03 -26.47 7.73
C GLY A 217 7.05 -25.30 7.58
N PRO A 218 5.84 -25.44 8.16
CA PRO A 218 4.80 -24.40 8.07
C PRO A 218 5.22 -23.13 8.84
N PRO A 219 4.87 -21.93 8.34
CA PRO A 219 5.15 -20.69 9.04
C PRO A 219 4.43 -20.65 10.41
N PRO A 220 5.03 -20.04 11.45
CA PRO A 220 4.42 -19.90 12.77
C PRO A 220 3.43 -18.72 12.86
N PHE A 221 2.89 -18.27 11.72
CA PHE A 221 2.02 -17.12 11.61
C PHE A 221 0.98 -17.32 10.52
N ASP A 222 -0.12 -16.59 10.67
CA ASP A 222 -1.14 -16.41 9.64
C ASP A 222 -0.96 -15.02 9.00
N PRO A 223 -0.98 -14.89 7.66
CA PRO A 223 -0.95 -13.59 7.01
C PRO A 223 -2.25 -12.82 7.31
N VAL A 224 -2.14 -11.51 7.52
CA VAL A 224 -3.28 -10.66 7.85
C VAL A 224 -3.67 -9.81 6.64
N ASP A 225 -2.87 -8.80 6.35
CA ASP A 225 -2.99 -7.91 5.19
C ASP A 225 -1.68 -7.10 5.10
N ALA A 226 -1.58 -6.16 4.17
CA ALA A 226 -0.37 -5.36 4.02
C ALA A 226 -0.63 -3.98 3.43
N ALA A 227 0.19 -2.99 3.81
CA ALA A 227 0.39 -1.80 3.01
C ALA A 227 1.47 -2.10 1.97
N GLU A 228 1.08 -2.15 0.70
CA GLU A 228 1.97 -2.41 -0.42
C GLU A 228 3.07 -1.35 -0.56
N VAL A 229 4.08 -1.60 -1.42
CA VAL A 229 5.27 -0.73 -1.56
C VAL A 229 4.91 0.76 -1.73
N LEU A 230 5.49 1.57 -0.85
CA LEU A 230 5.44 3.03 -0.87
C LEU A 230 6.84 3.58 -1.15
N SER A 231 6.95 4.48 -2.12
CA SER A 231 8.15 5.31 -2.29
C SER A 231 8.27 6.37 -1.19
N LYS A 232 9.48 6.91 -1.03
CA LYS A 232 9.77 7.99 -0.08
C LYS A 232 8.72 9.10 -0.14
N GLY A 233 8.19 9.47 1.02
CA GLY A 233 7.22 10.55 1.17
C GLY A 233 5.78 10.20 0.75
N LYS A 234 5.51 8.96 0.33
CA LYS A 234 4.15 8.50 0.02
C LYS A 234 3.51 7.85 1.22
N SER A 235 2.18 7.97 1.29
CA SER A 235 1.35 7.29 2.29
C SER A 235 0.14 6.62 1.66
N SER A 236 -0.36 5.60 2.35
CA SER A 236 -1.62 4.92 2.05
C SER A 236 -2.45 4.79 3.33
N TYR A 237 -3.77 4.82 3.17
CA TYR A 237 -4.72 4.52 4.22
C TYR A 237 -5.28 3.13 4.01
N MET A 238 -4.94 2.24 4.92
CA MET A 238 -5.37 0.85 4.94
C MET A 238 -6.40 0.65 6.04
N THR A 239 -7.40 -0.20 5.79
CA THR A 239 -8.26 -0.68 6.87
C THR A 239 -7.82 -2.07 7.26
N PHE A 240 -7.49 -2.25 8.53
CA PHE A 240 -7.24 -3.56 9.13
C PHE A 240 -8.38 -3.94 10.07
N ASP A 241 -8.73 -5.22 10.12
CA ASP A 241 -9.63 -5.79 11.14
C ASP A 241 -8.83 -6.79 11.97
N LEU A 242 -8.39 -6.36 13.16
CA LEU A 242 -7.42 -7.11 13.94
C LEU A 242 -8.10 -7.90 15.05
N ALA A 243 -7.96 -9.22 15.01
CA ALA A 243 -8.32 -10.08 16.14
C ALA A 243 -7.31 -9.91 17.28
N GLN A 244 -7.72 -10.26 18.51
CA GLN A 244 -6.79 -10.33 19.63
C GLN A 244 -5.65 -11.32 19.34
N GLY A 245 -4.42 -10.96 19.69
CA GLY A 245 -3.25 -11.83 19.53
C GLY A 245 -1.94 -11.07 19.44
N ASP A 246 -0.87 -11.79 19.14
CA ASP A 246 0.46 -11.22 18.93
C ASP A 246 0.74 -11.10 17.43
N TYR A 247 1.30 -9.96 17.04
CA TYR A 247 1.47 -9.56 15.65
C TYR A 247 2.91 -9.17 15.36
N VAL A 248 3.25 -9.30 14.08
CA VAL A 248 4.54 -8.92 13.52
C VAL A 248 4.32 -8.04 12.29
N ALA A 249 4.93 -6.86 12.29
CA ALA A 249 5.12 -6.04 11.09
C ALA A 249 6.52 -6.30 10.52
N SER A 250 6.62 -6.53 9.22
CA SER A 250 7.88 -6.85 8.54
C SER A 250 8.01 -6.15 7.19
N CYS A 251 9.23 -5.77 6.81
CA CYS A 251 9.58 -5.41 5.44
C CYS A 251 10.58 -6.39 4.84
N PHE A 252 10.25 -6.91 3.65
CA PHE A 252 11.02 -7.96 2.97
C PHE A 252 11.78 -7.42 1.76
N LEU A 253 11.61 -6.14 1.42
CA LEU A 253 12.32 -5.53 0.31
C LEU A 253 13.83 -5.57 0.54
N PRO A 254 14.63 -5.78 -0.51
CA PRO A 254 16.08 -5.81 -0.40
C PRO A 254 16.65 -4.40 -0.17
N ASP A 255 17.68 -4.30 0.66
CA ASP A 255 18.46 -3.08 0.84
C ASP A 255 19.26 -2.76 -0.42
N LEU A 256 19.15 -1.52 -0.89
CA LEU A 256 19.84 -1.03 -2.09
C LEU A 256 21.38 -1.08 -2.00
N LYS A 257 21.97 -1.21 -0.80
CA LYS A 257 23.44 -1.26 -0.65
C LYS A 257 23.97 -2.68 -0.59
N THR A 258 23.28 -3.56 0.13
CA THR A 258 23.77 -4.89 0.49
C THR A 258 22.98 -6.03 -0.16
N GLY A 259 21.77 -5.76 -0.64
CA GLY A 259 20.80 -6.77 -1.09
C GLY A 259 20.15 -7.56 0.06
N ALA A 260 20.53 -7.29 1.32
CA ALA A 260 19.93 -7.95 2.47
C ALA A 260 18.47 -7.48 2.66
N PRO A 261 17.51 -8.36 2.97
CA PRO A 261 16.14 -7.95 3.25
C PRO A 261 16.07 -6.99 4.45
N HIS A 262 15.23 -5.94 4.37
CA HIS A 262 15.14 -4.92 5.42
C HIS A 262 14.84 -5.48 6.81
N PHE A 263 14.06 -6.55 6.94
CA PHE A 263 13.79 -7.17 8.25
C PHE A 263 15.08 -7.67 8.93
N THR A 264 16.08 -8.13 8.17
CA THR A 264 17.39 -8.56 8.71
C THR A 264 18.23 -7.38 9.21
N LEU A 265 17.91 -6.17 8.73
CA LEU A 265 18.54 -4.91 9.14
C LEU A 265 17.80 -4.23 10.30
N GLY A 266 16.75 -4.87 10.82
CA GLY A 266 15.97 -4.39 11.97
C GLY A 266 14.52 -4.03 11.66
N MET A 267 14.07 -4.12 10.40
CA MET A 267 12.71 -3.74 10.00
C MET A 267 11.69 -4.84 10.29
N LEU A 268 11.64 -5.25 11.54
CA LEU A 268 10.77 -6.25 12.12
C LEU A 268 10.27 -5.73 13.47
N SER A 269 8.96 -5.67 13.69
CA SER A 269 8.38 -5.14 14.92
C SER A 269 7.29 -6.05 15.45
N PHE A 270 7.32 -6.31 16.76
CA PHE A 270 6.35 -7.15 17.46
C PHE A 270 5.44 -6.27 18.30
N PHE A 271 4.14 -6.55 18.30
CA PHE A 271 3.16 -5.85 19.11
C PHE A 271 1.97 -6.77 19.41
N SER A 272 1.17 -6.44 20.43
CA SER A 272 -0.02 -7.20 20.78
C SER A 272 -1.29 -6.41 20.46
N VAL A 273 -2.31 -7.11 19.99
CA VAL A 273 -3.67 -6.60 19.83
C VAL A 273 -4.53 -7.12 20.97
N LYS A 274 -5.23 -6.23 21.68
CA LYS A 274 -5.98 -6.52 22.92
C LYS A 274 -7.40 -5.97 22.92
#